data_AF-A0A3C1WEC7-F1
#
_entry.id   AF-A0A3C1WEC7-F1
#
_cell.length_a   1.000
_cell.length_b   1.000
_cell.length_c   1.000
_cell.angle_alpha   90.00
_cell.angle_beta   90.00
_cell.angle_gamma   90.00
#
_symmetry.space_group_name_H-M   'P 1'
#
loop_
_entity.id
_entity.type
_entity.pdbx_description
1 polymer ?
#
loop_
_entity_poly.entity_id
_entity_poly.type
_entity_poly.pdbx_seq_one_letter_code
_entity_poly.pdbx_strand_id
1 'polypeptide(L)'
;MLLAVQKSLKTLRPDWEPAPSPKPSLIAEMDSLSGWMEHRHTLLLRTLIDGTAEELQLPGVPTLFIRVGEVIETLRKDTRLKFAEFREKWTTRLEERALLPFLQRNQWIVPHPEGGVALVGKGNRKEARMLYLQTLHDMSFDASRQWASIAGRLEAFQEQFATEWLRELPPEGNFRAPPVLEATLRAAEVRAWKNLRLSLPGMAEESFVRAVQRWDNRRFLNPGALAREVPEVWRKGEPTRNGFIGFMRAVSAVSERMTGAMLDHYERKWKLLLRGFSKE
;
A
#
# COMPACT_ATOMS: atom_id res chain seq x y z
N MET A 1 2.15 26.91 -15.01
CA MET A 1 3.15 26.61 -16.06
C MET A 1 2.75 25.43 -16.95
N LEU A 2 2.45 24.24 -16.39
CA LEU A 2 2.00 23.07 -17.18
C LEU A 2 0.70 23.28 -18.00
N LEU A 3 -0.26 24.02 -17.44
CA LEU A 3 -1.51 24.37 -18.13
C LEU A 3 -1.32 25.34 -19.32
N ALA A 4 -0.27 26.17 -19.28
CA ALA A 4 0.03 27.10 -20.36
C ALA A 4 0.68 26.39 -21.55
N VAL A 5 1.54 25.39 -21.28
CA VAL A 5 2.17 24.55 -22.32
C VAL A 5 1.15 23.67 -23.03
N GLN A 6 0.15 23.13 -22.32
CA GLN A 6 -0.93 22.34 -22.92
C GLN A 6 -1.86 23.15 -23.83
N LYS A 7 -2.10 24.43 -23.51
CA LYS A 7 -2.91 25.32 -24.35
C LYS A 7 -2.21 25.65 -25.68
N SER A 8 -0.90 25.93 -25.66
CA SER A 8 -0.14 26.24 -26.88
C SER A 8 0.01 25.04 -27.82
N LEU A 9 0.04 23.81 -27.30
CA LEU A 9 0.15 22.60 -28.13
C LEU A 9 -1.16 22.25 -28.87
N LYS A 10 -2.32 22.54 -28.28
CA LYS A 10 -3.63 22.34 -28.95
C LYS A 10 -3.89 23.31 -30.09
N THR A 11 -3.34 24.52 -30.03
CA THR A 11 -3.42 25.50 -31.12
C THR A 11 -2.58 25.13 -32.35
N LEU A 12 -1.56 24.28 -32.18
CA LEU A 12 -0.63 23.92 -33.27
C LEU A 12 -0.98 22.61 -33.98
N ARG A 13 -1.78 21.71 -33.37
CA ARG A 13 -2.29 20.49 -33.99
C ARG A 13 -3.68 20.14 -33.41
N PRO A 14 -4.78 20.46 -34.11
CA PRO A 14 -6.14 20.19 -33.62
C PRO A 14 -6.41 18.69 -33.39
N ASP A 15 -5.69 17.82 -34.12
CA ASP A 15 -5.90 16.37 -34.14
C ASP A 15 -4.90 15.59 -33.25
N TRP A 16 -4.08 16.29 -32.46
CA TRP A 16 -3.19 15.64 -31.50
C TRP A 16 -3.97 15.25 -30.25
N GLU A 17 -4.60 14.07 -30.29
CA GLU A 17 -4.89 13.33 -29.06
C GLU A 17 -3.58 12.66 -28.61
N PRO A 18 -3.03 12.97 -27.42
CA PRO A 18 -1.94 12.17 -26.90
C PRO A 18 -2.46 10.73 -26.79
N ALA A 19 -1.74 9.80 -27.42
CA ALA A 19 -2.00 8.37 -27.26
C ALA A 19 -2.24 8.09 -25.77
N PRO A 20 -3.27 7.31 -25.38
CA PRO A 20 -3.55 7.04 -23.98
C PRO A 20 -2.29 6.48 -23.36
N SER A 21 -1.60 7.29 -22.56
CA SER A 21 -0.46 6.85 -21.81
C SER A 21 -0.91 5.64 -21.00
N PRO A 22 -0.11 4.55 -20.95
CA PRO A 22 -0.45 3.40 -20.13
C PRO A 22 -0.69 3.92 -18.71
N LYS A 23 -1.96 3.92 -18.31
CA LYS A 23 -2.39 4.49 -17.03
C LYS A 23 -1.66 3.70 -15.95
N PRO A 24 -0.91 4.36 -15.07
CA PRO A 24 -0.13 3.65 -14.06
C PRO A 24 -1.07 2.73 -13.28
N SER A 25 -0.68 1.47 -13.14
CA SER A 25 -1.42 0.54 -12.30
C SER A 25 -1.43 1.07 -10.86
N LEU A 26 -2.40 0.66 -10.03
CA LEU A 26 -2.40 0.93 -8.59
C LEU A 26 -1.02 0.67 -7.96
N ILE A 27 -0.33 -0.37 -8.44
CA ILE A 27 1.03 -0.73 -8.07
C ILE A 27 2.02 0.39 -8.43
N ALA A 28 1.97 0.94 -9.64
CA ALA A 28 2.87 2.03 -10.06
C ALA A 28 2.60 3.36 -9.34
N GLU A 29 1.33 3.72 -9.08
CA GLU A 29 1.00 4.94 -8.31
C GLU A 29 1.48 4.84 -6.85
N MET A 30 1.38 3.64 -6.26
CA MET A 30 1.75 3.41 -4.86
C MET A 30 3.25 3.15 -4.67
N ASP A 31 3.90 2.46 -5.60
CA ASP A 31 5.36 2.32 -5.64
C ASP A 31 6.02 3.71 -5.79
N SER A 32 5.42 4.61 -6.59
CA SER A 32 5.88 5.99 -6.74
C SER A 32 5.73 6.81 -5.46
N LEU A 33 4.65 6.63 -4.69
CA LEU A 33 4.43 7.32 -3.42
C LEU A 33 5.38 6.81 -2.32
N SER A 34 5.60 5.49 -2.27
CA SER A 34 6.58 4.86 -1.36
C SER A 34 7.99 5.38 -1.62
N GLY A 35 8.43 5.35 -2.89
CA GLY A 35 9.76 5.85 -3.26
C GLY A 35 9.95 7.34 -2.99
N TRP A 36 8.89 8.14 -3.12
CA TRP A 36 8.93 9.58 -2.86
C TRP A 36 9.16 9.92 -1.37
N MET A 37 8.54 9.17 -0.45
CA MET A 37 8.72 9.38 1.00
C MET A 37 10.06 8.85 1.51
N GLU A 38 10.51 7.71 0.97
CA GLU A 38 11.83 7.14 1.27
C GLU A 38 12.94 8.15 0.94
N HIS A 39 12.89 8.78 -0.24
CA HIS A 39 13.94 9.68 -0.66
C HIS A 39 14.04 10.92 0.23
N ARG A 40 12.94 11.59 0.58
CA ARG A 40 13.01 12.92 1.21
C ARG A 40 13.41 12.89 2.69
N HIS A 41 12.92 11.92 3.48
CA HIS A 41 13.30 11.81 4.89
C HIS A 41 14.71 11.26 5.04
N THR A 42 15.10 10.29 4.20
CA THR A 42 16.46 9.76 4.20
C THR A 42 17.44 10.78 3.64
N LEU A 43 17.11 11.60 2.63
CA LEU A 43 17.97 12.69 2.18
C LEU A 43 18.18 13.74 3.26
N LEU A 44 17.14 14.20 3.97
CA LEU A 44 17.29 15.19 5.04
C LEU A 44 18.19 14.70 6.16
N LEU A 45 17.99 13.45 6.61
CA LEU A 45 18.85 12.84 7.62
C LEU A 45 20.27 12.61 7.07
N ARG A 46 20.41 12.19 5.82
CA ARG A 46 21.71 11.95 5.17
C ARG A 46 22.48 13.24 4.93
N THR A 47 21.84 14.34 4.55
CA THR A 47 22.47 15.66 4.43
C THR A 47 22.92 16.22 5.78
N LEU A 48 22.28 15.80 6.89
CA LEU A 48 22.71 16.14 8.25
C LEU A 48 23.85 15.22 8.74
N ILE A 49 24.15 14.12 8.04
CA ILE A 49 25.03 13.03 8.49
C ILE A 49 26.24 12.81 7.57
N ASP A 50 26.21 13.27 6.32
CA ASP A 50 27.32 13.11 5.36
C ASP A 50 28.57 13.98 5.69
N GLY A 51 28.59 14.66 6.84
CA GLY A 51 29.86 15.07 7.46
C GLY A 51 30.53 13.81 8.02
N THR A 52 31.77 13.53 7.61
CA THR A 52 32.52 12.30 7.90
C THR A 52 32.48 11.91 9.39
N ALA A 53 31.50 11.10 9.78
CA ALA A 53 31.34 10.63 11.14
C ALA A 53 32.16 9.36 11.33
N GLU A 54 33.17 9.42 12.19
CA GLU A 54 33.72 8.21 12.82
C GLU A 54 32.59 7.50 13.58
N GLU A 55 32.47 6.17 13.43
CA GLU A 55 31.46 5.38 14.15
C GLU A 55 31.59 5.64 15.66
N LEU A 56 30.56 6.26 16.24
CA LEU A 56 30.52 6.53 17.68
C LEU A 56 30.37 5.22 18.44
N GLN A 57 31.49 4.69 18.95
CA GLN A 57 31.50 3.55 19.87
C GLN A 57 31.06 3.99 21.27
N LEU A 58 29.76 4.26 21.42
CA LEU A 58 29.14 4.55 22.71
C LEU A 58 28.72 3.23 23.39
N PRO A 59 28.81 3.12 24.73
CA PRO A 59 28.33 1.96 25.46
C PRO A 59 26.84 1.71 25.17
N GLY A 60 26.44 0.45 24.97
CA GLY A 60 25.03 0.06 24.76
C GLY A 60 24.52 0.18 23.32
N VAL A 61 25.11 1.06 22.50
CA VAL A 61 24.76 1.22 21.07
C VAL A 61 24.88 -0.09 20.25
N PRO A 62 25.94 -0.92 20.40
CA PRO A 62 26.03 -2.20 19.68
C PRO A 62 24.88 -3.15 20.06
N THR A 63 24.48 -3.19 21.32
CA THR A 63 23.38 -4.03 21.81
C THR A 63 22.04 -3.55 21.26
N LEU A 64 21.78 -2.24 21.28
CA LEU A 64 20.55 -1.68 20.72
C LEU A 64 20.46 -1.92 19.21
N PHE A 65 21.58 -1.81 18.49
CA PHE A 65 21.65 -2.06 17.04
C PHE A 65 21.22 -3.49 16.70
N ILE A 66 21.74 -4.49 17.42
CA ILE A 66 21.37 -5.90 17.24
C ILE A 66 19.88 -6.09 17.51
N ARG A 67 19.38 -5.56 18.63
CA ARG A 67 17.97 -5.71 19.03
C ARG A 67 17.00 -5.07 18.06
N VAL A 68 17.33 -3.89 17.51
CA VAL A 68 16.54 -3.27 16.44
C VAL A 68 16.46 -4.20 15.23
N GLY A 69 17.59 -4.77 14.81
CA GLY A 69 17.64 -5.72 13.69
C GLY A 69 16.75 -6.94 13.92
N GLU A 70 16.85 -7.58 15.09
CA GLU A 70 16.04 -8.76 15.46
C GLU A 70 14.53 -8.47 15.48
N VAL A 71 14.13 -7.33 16.03
CA VAL A 71 12.73 -6.91 16.08
C VAL A 71 12.20 -6.64 14.67
N ILE A 72 12.94 -5.92 13.83
CA ILE A 72 12.53 -5.66 12.44
C ILE A 72 12.39 -6.96 11.66
N GLU A 73 13.34 -7.90 11.78
CA GLU A 73 13.25 -9.20 11.12
C GLU A 73 12.06 -10.02 11.61
N THR A 74 11.74 -9.96 12.90
CA THR A 74 10.55 -10.60 13.45
C THR A 74 9.27 -9.98 12.86
N LEU A 75 9.19 -8.65 12.80
CA LEU A 75 8.04 -7.96 12.19
C LEU A 75 7.92 -8.25 10.68
N ARG A 76 9.02 -8.43 9.96
CA ARG A 76 9.02 -8.87 8.55
C ARG A 76 8.43 -10.28 8.41
N LYS A 77 8.81 -11.22 9.27
CA LYS A 77 8.24 -12.58 9.30
C LYS A 77 6.74 -12.53 9.60
N ASP A 78 6.35 -11.76 10.62
CA ASP A 78 4.95 -11.60 11.01
C ASP A 78 4.12 -10.96 9.89
N THR A 79 4.69 -9.98 9.18
CA THR A 79 4.06 -9.36 8.00
C THR A 79 3.74 -10.41 6.94
N ARG A 80 4.72 -11.23 6.56
CA ARG A 80 4.53 -12.31 5.57
C ARG A 80 3.44 -13.29 6.00
N LEU A 81 3.46 -13.70 7.27
CA LEU A 81 2.45 -14.61 7.83
C LEU A 81 1.05 -13.98 7.80
N LYS A 82 0.90 -12.75 8.29
CA LYS A 82 -0.39 -12.04 8.33
C LYS A 82 -0.98 -11.83 6.94
N PHE A 83 -0.16 -11.47 5.97
CA PHE A 83 -0.62 -11.32 4.59
C PHE A 83 -0.88 -12.67 3.89
N ALA A 84 -0.21 -13.76 4.27
CA ALA A 84 -0.57 -15.11 3.84
C ALA A 84 -1.94 -15.53 4.38
N GLU A 85 -2.17 -15.38 5.69
CA GLU A 85 -3.47 -15.64 6.34
C GLU A 85 -4.61 -14.81 5.70
N PHE A 86 -4.34 -13.52 5.45
CA PHE A 86 -5.26 -12.63 4.74
C PHE A 86 -5.62 -13.17 3.34
N ARG A 87 -4.61 -13.53 2.54
CA ARG A 87 -4.83 -14.04 1.18
C ARG A 87 -5.62 -15.33 1.18
N GLU A 88 -5.33 -16.25 2.09
CA GLU A 88 -6.05 -17.51 2.22
C GLU A 88 -7.53 -17.25 2.56
N LYS A 89 -7.78 -16.48 3.63
CA LYS A 89 -9.13 -16.08 4.05
C LYS A 89 -9.96 -15.50 2.92
N TRP A 90 -9.38 -14.54 2.19
CA TRP A 90 -10.12 -13.84 1.12
C TRP A 90 -10.18 -14.62 -0.19
N THR A 91 -9.23 -15.51 -0.47
CA THR A 91 -9.33 -16.43 -1.60
C THR A 91 -10.56 -17.32 -1.43
N THR A 92 -10.73 -17.97 -0.28
CA THR A 92 -11.88 -18.84 0.00
C THR A 92 -13.22 -18.11 -0.15
N ARG A 93 -13.30 -16.84 0.26
CA ARG A 93 -14.53 -16.02 0.13
C ARG A 93 -14.83 -15.58 -1.31
N LEU A 94 -13.80 -15.44 -2.13
CA LEU A 94 -13.91 -14.94 -3.51
C LEU A 94 -13.86 -16.06 -4.56
N GLU A 95 -13.69 -17.31 -4.14
CA GLU A 95 -13.87 -18.47 -5.01
C GLU A 95 -15.28 -18.53 -5.59
N GLU A 96 -15.41 -19.06 -6.81
CA GLU A 96 -16.69 -19.10 -7.55
C GLU A 96 -17.81 -19.76 -6.73
N ARG A 97 -17.49 -20.83 -5.98
CA ARG A 97 -18.44 -21.55 -5.11
C ARG A 97 -19.07 -20.68 -4.02
N ALA A 98 -18.39 -19.62 -3.57
CA ALA A 98 -18.88 -18.72 -2.53
C ALA A 98 -19.39 -17.40 -3.13
N LEU A 99 -18.69 -16.86 -4.13
CA LEU A 99 -19.01 -15.58 -4.74
C LEU A 99 -20.27 -15.64 -5.62
N LEU A 100 -20.44 -16.69 -6.44
CA LEU A 100 -21.57 -16.74 -7.37
C LEU A 100 -22.93 -16.80 -6.65
N PRO A 101 -23.13 -17.64 -5.61
CA PRO A 101 -24.37 -17.63 -4.85
C PRO A 101 -24.65 -16.26 -4.20
N PHE A 102 -23.59 -15.56 -3.76
CA PHE A 102 -23.72 -14.21 -3.22
C PHE A 102 -24.20 -13.21 -4.30
N LEU A 103 -23.57 -13.20 -5.47
CA LEU A 103 -23.95 -12.31 -6.57
C LEU A 103 -25.37 -12.59 -7.06
N GLN A 104 -25.78 -13.86 -7.14
CA GLN A 104 -27.14 -14.26 -7.50
C GLN A 104 -28.17 -13.80 -6.46
N ARG A 105 -27.91 -14.07 -5.17
CA ARG A 105 -28.82 -13.69 -4.07
C ARG A 105 -29.03 -12.18 -3.99
N ASN A 106 -27.98 -11.40 -4.27
CA ASN A 106 -28.04 -9.95 -4.30
C ASN A 106 -28.48 -9.37 -5.66
N GLN A 107 -28.99 -10.22 -6.57
CA GLN A 107 -29.53 -9.83 -7.87
C GLN A 107 -28.52 -9.05 -8.74
N TRP A 108 -27.22 -9.35 -8.63
CA TRP A 108 -26.22 -8.77 -9.52
C TRP A 108 -26.19 -9.45 -10.88
N ILE A 109 -26.67 -10.70 -10.97
CA ILE A 109 -26.65 -11.51 -12.18
C ILE A 109 -28.08 -11.71 -12.67
N VAL A 110 -28.35 -11.34 -13.93
CA VAL A 110 -29.65 -11.52 -14.58
C VAL A 110 -29.49 -12.31 -15.89
N PRO A 111 -30.54 -13.02 -16.34
CA PRO A 111 -30.57 -13.60 -17.68
C PRO A 111 -30.40 -12.51 -18.75
N HIS A 112 -29.59 -12.79 -19.76
CA HIS A 112 -29.44 -11.89 -20.90
C HIS A 112 -30.47 -12.27 -21.99
N PRO A 113 -31.09 -11.30 -22.71
CA PRO A 113 -32.14 -11.59 -23.70
C PRO A 113 -31.71 -12.54 -24.83
N GLU A 114 -30.45 -12.46 -25.26
CA GLU A 114 -29.87 -13.33 -26.29
C GLU A 114 -29.29 -14.66 -25.74
N GLY A 115 -29.72 -15.08 -24.55
CA GLY A 115 -29.16 -16.20 -23.83
C GLY A 115 -27.90 -15.86 -23.03
N GLY A 116 -27.57 -16.72 -22.05
CA GLY A 116 -26.49 -16.47 -21.09
C GLY A 116 -26.92 -15.54 -19.95
N VAL A 117 -25.94 -14.85 -19.35
CA VAL A 117 -26.15 -13.95 -18.22
C VAL A 117 -25.44 -12.61 -18.40
N ALA A 118 -25.90 -11.59 -17.69
CA ALA A 118 -25.29 -10.27 -17.63
C ALA A 118 -25.28 -9.73 -16.20
N LEU A 119 -24.42 -8.74 -15.95
CA LEU A 119 -24.52 -7.93 -14.74
C LEU A 119 -25.74 -7.00 -14.83
N VAL A 120 -26.39 -6.76 -13.70
CA VAL A 120 -27.47 -5.77 -13.61
C VAL A 120 -26.96 -4.36 -13.86
N GLY A 121 -27.79 -3.56 -14.52
CA GLY A 121 -27.53 -2.15 -14.80
C GLY A 121 -26.55 -1.93 -15.94
N LYS A 122 -26.00 -0.72 -16.00
CA LYS A 122 -25.18 -0.23 -17.12
C LYS A 122 -23.69 -0.11 -16.77
N GLY A 123 -23.33 -0.41 -15.52
CA GLY A 123 -21.98 -0.19 -15.02
C GLY A 123 -21.64 1.28 -14.88
N ASN A 124 -22.61 2.09 -14.46
CA ASN A 124 -22.32 3.47 -14.09
C ASN A 124 -21.47 3.50 -12.79
N ARG A 125 -20.89 4.66 -12.47
CA ARG A 125 -20.02 4.80 -11.29
C ARG A 125 -20.69 4.37 -9.98
N LYS A 126 -22.00 4.66 -9.82
CA LYS A 126 -22.77 4.32 -8.62
C LYS A 126 -22.97 2.81 -8.49
N GLU A 127 -23.27 2.13 -9.59
CA GLU A 127 -23.43 0.67 -9.64
C GLU A 127 -22.11 -0.04 -9.38
N ALA A 128 -21.02 0.38 -10.02
CA ALA A 128 -19.67 -0.17 -9.79
C ALA A 128 -19.24 0.01 -8.33
N ARG A 129 -19.55 1.17 -7.74
CA ARG A 129 -19.31 1.42 -6.32
C ARG A 129 -20.14 0.48 -5.44
N MET A 130 -21.43 0.31 -5.73
CA MET A 130 -22.29 -0.57 -4.94
C MET A 130 -21.80 -2.03 -5.00
N LEU A 131 -21.40 -2.50 -6.18
CA LEU A 131 -20.80 -3.83 -6.36
C LEU A 131 -19.54 -3.97 -5.49
N TYR A 132 -18.65 -2.98 -5.50
CA TYR A 132 -17.47 -2.96 -4.63
C TYR A 132 -17.82 -3.02 -3.14
N LEU A 133 -18.74 -2.15 -2.71
CA LEU A 133 -19.15 -2.05 -1.31
C LEU A 133 -19.72 -3.36 -0.78
N GLN A 134 -20.43 -4.11 -1.61
CA GLN A 134 -21.03 -5.38 -1.22
C GLN A 134 -20.07 -6.57 -1.31
N THR A 135 -19.00 -6.50 -2.11
CA THR A 135 -18.15 -7.66 -2.40
C THR A 135 -16.72 -7.56 -1.82
N LEU A 136 -16.10 -6.39 -1.89
CA LEU A 136 -14.64 -6.23 -1.71
C LEU A 136 -14.27 -5.15 -0.69
N HIS A 137 -15.19 -4.29 -0.29
CA HIS A 137 -14.91 -3.21 0.67
C HIS A 137 -14.27 -3.73 1.96
N ASP A 138 -14.87 -4.74 2.59
CA ASP A 138 -14.36 -5.32 3.84
C ASP A 138 -12.94 -5.90 3.69
N MET A 139 -12.60 -6.39 2.50
CA MET A 139 -11.25 -6.89 2.18
C MET A 139 -10.21 -5.78 2.22
N SER A 140 -10.53 -4.62 1.64
CA SER A 140 -9.63 -3.46 1.66
C SER A 140 -9.39 -2.94 3.09
N PHE A 141 -10.43 -2.91 3.93
CA PHE A 141 -10.32 -2.52 5.34
C PHE A 141 -9.51 -3.53 6.15
N ASP A 142 -9.70 -4.83 5.91
CA ASP A 142 -8.95 -5.88 6.56
C ASP A 142 -7.46 -5.83 6.16
N ALA A 143 -7.15 -5.48 4.90
CA ALA A 143 -5.76 -5.22 4.47
C ALA A 143 -5.13 -4.02 5.21
N SER A 144 -5.87 -2.91 5.35
CA SER A 144 -5.42 -1.77 6.17
C SER A 144 -5.28 -2.12 7.66
N ARG A 145 -6.04 -3.10 8.16
CA ARG A 145 -5.94 -3.58 9.54
C ARG A 145 -4.67 -4.41 9.76
N GLN A 146 -4.28 -5.26 8.81
CA GLN A 146 -3.01 -6.00 8.89
C GLN A 146 -1.83 -5.04 9.06
N TRP A 147 -1.80 -3.99 8.24
CA TRP A 147 -0.79 -2.93 8.37
C TRP A 147 -0.86 -2.25 9.73
N ALA A 148 -2.05 -1.83 10.19
CA ALA A 148 -2.20 -1.17 11.50
C ALA A 148 -1.62 -1.99 12.67
N SER A 149 -1.80 -3.31 12.62
CA SER A 149 -1.25 -4.24 13.63
C SER A 149 0.28 -4.21 13.68
N ILE A 150 0.94 -4.27 12.51
CA ILE A 150 2.39 -4.21 12.41
C ILE A 150 2.91 -2.82 12.80
N ALA A 151 2.26 -1.76 12.34
CA ALA A 151 2.63 -0.38 12.66
C ALA A 151 2.56 -0.10 14.17
N GLY A 152 1.48 -0.52 14.84
CA GLY A 152 1.35 -0.31 16.29
C GLY A 152 2.41 -1.03 17.11
N ARG A 153 2.82 -2.24 16.71
CA ARG A 153 3.93 -2.96 17.34
C ARG A 153 5.26 -2.24 17.11
N LEU A 154 5.49 -1.78 15.88
CA LEU A 154 6.69 -1.05 15.53
C LEU A 154 6.81 0.23 16.36
N GLU A 155 5.76 1.04 16.42
CA GLU A 155 5.67 2.26 17.23
C GLU A 155 6.04 1.99 18.71
N ALA A 156 5.49 0.93 19.31
CA ALA A 156 5.82 0.55 20.68
C ALA A 156 7.31 0.22 20.86
N PHE A 157 7.91 -0.51 19.92
CA PHE A 157 9.35 -0.80 19.96
C PHE A 157 10.19 0.47 19.79
N GLN A 158 9.75 1.44 18.98
CA GLN A 158 10.49 2.69 18.83
C GLN A 158 10.55 3.48 20.13
N GLU A 159 9.43 3.60 20.83
CA GLU A 159 9.34 4.27 22.12
C GLU A 159 10.30 3.62 23.12
N GLN A 160 10.30 2.29 23.16
CA GLN A 160 11.18 1.50 24.01
C GLN A 160 12.66 1.75 23.68
N PHE A 161 13.05 1.63 22.40
CA PHE A 161 14.44 1.81 21.98
C PHE A 161 14.93 3.23 22.19
N ALA A 162 14.10 4.24 21.92
CA ALA A 162 14.48 5.63 22.14
C ALA A 162 14.69 5.96 23.62
N THR A 163 13.83 5.41 24.50
CA THR A 163 13.95 5.58 25.95
C THR A 163 15.21 4.91 26.48
N GLU A 164 15.49 3.69 26.02
CA GLU A 164 16.69 2.94 26.38
C GLU A 164 17.96 3.66 25.91
N TRP A 165 17.97 4.10 24.65
CA TRP A 165 19.09 4.84 24.08
C TRP A 165 19.37 6.13 24.83
N LEU A 166 18.34 6.93 25.14
CA LEU A 166 18.52 8.17 25.91
C LEU A 166 19.07 7.93 27.32
N ARG A 167 18.71 6.81 27.95
CA ARG A 167 19.19 6.42 29.29
C ARG A 167 20.66 5.98 29.27
N GLU A 168 21.12 5.35 28.19
CA GLU A 168 22.50 4.87 28.04
C GLU A 168 23.49 5.97 27.63
N LEU A 169 22.98 7.10 27.13
CA LEU A 169 23.80 8.23 26.71
C LEU A 169 24.31 9.07 27.90
N PRO A 170 25.57 9.53 27.86
CA PRO A 170 26.08 10.48 28.84
C PRO A 170 25.21 11.74 28.93
N PRO A 171 25.10 12.36 30.12
CA PRO A 171 24.35 13.60 30.30
C PRO A 171 24.96 14.81 29.60
N GLU A 172 26.26 14.75 29.27
CA GLU A 172 27.02 15.86 28.70
C GLU A 172 27.46 15.57 27.25
N GLY A 173 27.41 16.59 26.38
CA GLY A 173 27.88 16.55 24.98
C GLY A 173 26.78 16.46 23.90
N ASN A 174 27.19 16.61 22.64
CA ASN A 174 26.30 16.62 21.46
C ASN A 174 25.68 15.24 21.13
N PHE A 175 25.97 14.19 21.90
CA PHE A 175 25.47 12.83 21.70
C PHE A 175 23.96 12.68 21.89
N ARG A 176 23.29 13.68 22.48
CA ARG A 176 21.83 13.72 22.66
C ARG A 176 21.08 14.27 21.45
N ALA A 177 21.77 14.88 20.49
CA ALA A 177 21.13 15.42 19.29
C ALA A 177 20.38 14.35 18.48
N PRO A 178 20.91 13.13 18.22
CA PRO A 178 20.19 12.11 17.48
C PRO A 178 18.90 11.61 18.17
N PRO A 179 18.89 11.27 19.48
CA PRO A 179 17.64 10.94 20.18
C PRO A 179 16.62 12.08 20.19
N VAL A 180 17.06 13.33 20.36
CA VAL A 180 16.16 14.50 20.34
C VAL A 180 15.55 14.66 18.95
N LEU A 181 16.35 14.53 17.89
CA LEU A 181 15.86 14.58 16.52
C LEU A 181 14.83 13.47 16.25
N GLU A 182 15.12 12.24 16.67
CA GLU A 182 14.18 11.12 16.52
C GLU A 182 12.85 11.42 17.21
N ALA A 183 12.88 11.88 18.46
CA ALA A 183 11.67 12.24 19.21
C ALA A 183 10.86 13.35 18.54
N THR A 184 11.53 14.37 17.96
CA THR A 184 10.84 15.47 17.25
C THR A 184 10.17 15.02 15.95
N LEU A 185 10.77 14.06 15.22
CA LEU A 185 10.27 13.61 13.92
C LEU A 185 9.25 12.48 14.01
N ARG A 186 9.30 11.67 15.09
CA ARG A 186 8.48 10.46 15.26
C ARG A 186 6.99 10.70 15.03
N ALA A 187 6.42 11.75 15.65
CA ALA A 187 5.00 12.04 15.54
C ALA A 187 4.56 12.38 14.10
N ALA A 188 5.40 13.07 13.34
CA ALA A 188 5.13 13.41 11.94
C ALA A 188 5.23 12.17 11.04
N GLU A 189 6.21 11.32 11.28
CA GLU A 189 6.41 10.05 10.59
C GLU A 189 5.23 9.08 10.79
N VAL A 190 4.84 8.85 12.05
CA VAL A 190 3.66 8.03 12.40
C VAL A 190 2.41 8.54 11.69
N ARG A 191 2.22 9.87 11.64
CA ARG A 191 1.10 10.48 10.94
C ARG A 191 1.15 10.23 9.44
N ALA A 192 2.32 10.32 8.81
CA ALA A 192 2.49 10.07 7.38
C ALA A 192 2.11 8.62 7.02
N TRP A 193 2.64 7.64 7.76
CA TRP A 193 2.30 6.23 7.56
C TRP A 193 0.82 5.94 7.83
N LYS A 194 0.24 6.55 8.87
CA LYS A 194 -1.18 6.44 9.17
C LYS A 194 -2.04 6.98 8.02
N ASN A 195 -1.72 8.15 7.47
CA ASN A 195 -2.47 8.75 6.37
C ASN A 195 -2.44 7.86 5.12
N LEU A 196 -1.28 7.32 4.81
CA LEU A 196 -1.09 6.40 3.69
C LEU A 196 -1.87 5.08 3.87
N ARG A 197 -1.87 4.53 5.09
CA ARG A 197 -2.68 3.34 5.41
C ARG A 197 -4.18 3.60 5.27
N LEU A 198 -4.63 4.80 5.66
CA LEU A 198 -6.04 5.20 5.59
C LEU A 198 -6.50 5.53 4.16
N SER A 199 -5.58 5.83 3.24
CA SER A 199 -5.94 6.03 1.83
C SER A 199 -6.17 4.72 1.09
N LEU A 200 -5.62 3.60 1.56
CA LEU A 200 -5.70 2.29 0.87
C LEU A 200 -7.14 1.87 0.51
N PRO A 201 -8.17 1.94 1.40
CA PRO A 201 -9.53 1.55 1.04
C PRO A 201 -10.14 2.44 -0.06
N GLY A 202 -9.88 3.75 0.00
CA GLY A 202 -10.34 4.70 -1.01
C GLY A 202 -9.68 4.48 -2.37
N MET A 203 -8.37 4.19 -2.38
CA MET A 203 -7.63 3.87 -3.60
C MET A 203 -8.09 2.53 -4.22
N ALA A 204 -8.36 1.53 -3.37
CA ALA A 204 -8.90 0.25 -3.80
C ALA A 204 -10.30 0.42 -4.42
N GLU A 205 -11.19 1.15 -3.75
CA GLU A 205 -12.53 1.48 -4.27
C GLU A 205 -12.43 2.17 -5.62
N GLU A 206 -11.65 3.25 -5.71
CA GLU A 206 -11.53 4.01 -6.94
C GLU A 206 -10.93 3.18 -8.08
N SER A 207 -9.94 2.35 -7.79
CA SER A 207 -9.34 1.44 -8.77
C SER A 207 -10.34 0.41 -9.27
N PHE A 208 -11.12 -0.19 -8.37
CA PHE A 208 -12.19 -1.14 -8.72
C PHE A 208 -13.23 -0.47 -9.62
N VAL A 209 -13.76 0.65 -9.15
CA VAL A 209 -14.81 1.42 -9.84
C VAL A 209 -14.35 1.85 -11.23
N ARG A 210 -13.11 2.32 -11.38
CA ARG A 210 -12.56 2.72 -12.69
C ARG A 210 -12.43 1.55 -13.65
N ALA A 211 -12.04 0.37 -13.19
CA ALA A 211 -11.79 -0.75 -14.11
C ALA A 211 -13.06 -1.49 -14.52
N VAL A 212 -14.05 -1.54 -13.64
CA VAL A 212 -15.27 -2.31 -13.89
C VAL A 212 -16.32 -1.47 -14.63
N GLN A 213 -16.25 -0.14 -14.60
CA GLN A 213 -17.18 0.75 -15.33
C GLN A 213 -17.48 0.35 -16.78
N ARG A 214 -18.72 0.63 -17.23
CA ARG A 214 -19.22 0.42 -18.61
C ARG A 214 -19.35 -1.06 -19.01
N TRP A 215 -20.07 -1.84 -18.20
CA TRP A 215 -20.46 -3.23 -18.53
C TRP A 215 -21.82 -3.34 -19.22
N ASP A 216 -22.45 -2.21 -19.59
CA ASP A 216 -23.75 -2.18 -20.27
C ASP A 216 -23.76 -3.15 -21.47
N ASN A 217 -24.64 -4.15 -21.41
CA ASN A 217 -24.85 -5.19 -22.41
C ASN A 217 -23.72 -6.22 -22.63
N ARG A 218 -22.79 -6.39 -21.68
CA ARG A 218 -21.85 -7.52 -21.75
C ARG A 218 -22.59 -8.84 -21.48
N ARG A 219 -22.73 -9.66 -22.52
CA ARG A 219 -23.23 -11.03 -22.44
C ARG A 219 -22.11 -11.99 -22.03
N PHE A 220 -22.35 -12.78 -21.00
CA PHE A 220 -21.48 -13.86 -20.57
C PHE A 220 -22.17 -15.21 -20.75
N LEU A 221 -21.40 -16.23 -21.12
CA LEU A 221 -21.95 -17.58 -21.36
C LEU A 221 -22.64 -18.16 -20.12
N ASN A 222 -22.06 -17.94 -18.94
CA ASN A 222 -22.56 -18.42 -17.66
C ASN A 222 -22.05 -17.53 -16.50
N PRO A 223 -22.60 -17.68 -15.27
CA PRO A 223 -22.18 -16.89 -14.12
C PRO A 223 -20.67 -16.96 -13.80
N GLY A 224 -20.02 -18.11 -14.02
CA GLY A 224 -18.58 -18.27 -13.81
C GLY A 224 -17.74 -17.42 -14.78
N ALA A 225 -18.12 -17.40 -16.06
CA ALA A 225 -17.50 -16.52 -17.06
C ALA A 225 -17.62 -15.04 -16.66
N LEU A 226 -18.80 -14.62 -16.17
CA LEU A 226 -19.03 -13.27 -15.65
C LEU A 226 -18.07 -12.94 -14.51
N ALA A 227 -17.96 -13.78 -13.48
CA ALA A 227 -17.04 -13.53 -12.36
C ALA A 227 -15.57 -13.42 -12.79
N ARG A 228 -15.16 -14.19 -13.81
CA ARG A 228 -13.80 -14.12 -14.37
C ARG A 228 -13.53 -12.85 -15.18
N GLU A 229 -14.52 -12.37 -15.94
CA GLU A 229 -14.33 -11.33 -16.95
C GLU A 229 -14.72 -9.92 -16.48
N VAL A 230 -15.57 -9.78 -15.46
CA VAL A 230 -15.96 -8.45 -14.93
C VAL A 230 -14.75 -7.65 -14.42
N PRO A 231 -13.76 -8.23 -13.71
CA PRO A 231 -12.54 -7.55 -13.27
C PRO A 231 -11.34 -7.91 -14.17
N GLU A 232 -11.52 -7.93 -15.50
CA GLU A 232 -10.56 -8.47 -16.47
C GLU A 232 -9.12 -7.93 -16.31
N VAL A 233 -8.97 -6.64 -15.96
CA VAL A 233 -7.65 -6.00 -15.84
C VAL A 233 -6.73 -6.66 -14.80
N TRP A 234 -7.30 -7.38 -13.83
CA TRP A 234 -6.55 -8.08 -12.79
C TRP A 234 -6.35 -9.58 -13.05
N ARG A 235 -6.74 -10.06 -14.24
CA ARG A 235 -6.54 -11.45 -14.69
C ARG A 235 -5.16 -11.69 -15.32
N LYS A 236 -4.33 -10.65 -15.50
CA LYS A 236 -3.09 -10.72 -16.31
C LYS A 236 -2.22 -11.94 -15.94
N GLY A 237 -2.10 -12.88 -16.87
CA GLY A 237 -1.27 -14.08 -16.76
C GLY A 237 -1.99 -15.37 -16.29
N GLU A 238 -3.23 -15.31 -15.80
CA GLU A 238 -3.97 -16.47 -15.30
C GLU A 238 -5.44 -16.49 -15.81
N PRO A 239 -5.68 -16.98 -17.05
CA PRO A 239 -6.99 -16.89 -17.72
C PRO A 239 -8.13 -17.64 -17.01
N THR A 240 -7.78 -18.69 -16.27
CA THR A 240 -8.73 -19.54 -15.54
C THR A 240 -9.22 -18.91 -14.23
N ARG A 241 -8.67 -17.77 -13.84
CA ARG A 241 -8.87 -17.23 -12.50
C ARG A 241 -9.87 -16.08 -12.45
N ASN A 242 -10.65 -16.08 -11.38
CA ASN A 242 -11.59 -15.03 -11.05
C ASN A 242 -10.88 -13.68 -10.87
N GLY A 243 -11.31 -12.65 -11.60
CA GLY A 243 -10.74 -11.30 -11.51
C GLY A 243 -10.88 -10.64 -10.12
N PHE A 244 -11.86 -11.05 -9.31
CA PHE A 244 -12.02 -10.57 -7.93
C PHE A 244 -10.84 -11.04 -7.06
N ILE A 245 -10.38 -12.27 -7.28
CA ILE A 245 -9.19 -12.82 -6.63
C ILE A 245 -7.93 -12.09 -7.12
N GLY A 246 -7.86 -11.78 -8.42
CA GLY A 246 -6.79 -10.95 -8.98
C GLY A 246 -6.70 -9.57 -8.31
N PHE A 247 -7.84 -8.90 -8.16
CA PHE A 247 -7.94 -7.62 -7.46
C PHE A 247 -7.50 -7.73 -5.98
N MET A 248 -7.98 -8.75 -5.27
CA MET A 248 -7.57 -9.02 -3.88
C MET A 248 -6.06 -9.23 -3.77
N ARG A 249 -5.44 -10.00 -4.69
CA ARG A 249 -3.99 -10.19 -4.71
C ARG A 249 -3.25 -8.87 -4.95
N ALA A 250 -3.75 -8.01 -5.84
CA ALA A 250 -3.15 -6.70 -6.09
C ALA A 250 -3.19 -5.82 -4.83
N VAL A 251 -4.35 -5.72 -4.17
CA VAL A 251 -4.49 -4.96 -2.90
C VAL A 251 -3.62 -5.55 -1.80
N SER A 252 -3.59 -6.88 -1.66
CA SER A 252 -2.73 -7.57 -0.69
C SER A 252 -1.26 -7.28 -0.94
N ALA A 253 -0.78 -7.43 -2.19
CA ALA A 253 0.61 -7.23 -2.55
C ALA A 253 1.05 -5.80 -2.29
N VAL A 254 0.20 -4.82 -2.62
CA VAL A 254 0.50 -3.42 -2.34
C VAL A 254 0.55 -3.13 -0.85
N SER A 255 -0.45 -3.58 -0.07
CA SER A 255 -0.46 -3.39 1.38
C SER A 255 0.76 -4.05 2.07
N GLU A 256 1.14 -5.25 1.62
CA GLU A 256 2.33 -5.96 2.10
C GLU A 256 3.61 -5.19 1.76
N ARG A 257 3.75 -4.71 0.51
CA ARG A 257 4.89 -3.89 0.09
C ARG A 257 5.02 -2.60 0.90
N MET A 258 3.92 -1.90 1.15
CA MET A 258 3.95 -0.66 1.93
C MET A 258 4.30 -0.94 3.39
N THR A 259 3.81 -2.04 3.96
CA THR A 259 4.21 -2.48 5.29
C THR A 259 5.72 -2.80 5.32
N GLY A 260 6.24 -3.46 4.28
CA GLY A 260 7.67 -3.70 4.10
C GLY A 260 8.48 -2.41 3.98
N ALA A 261 8.07 -1.46 3.14
CA ALA A 261 8.75 -0.18 2.96
C ALA A 261 8.79 0.65 4.25
N MET A 262 7.72 0.59 5.05
CA MET A 262 7.71 1.17 6.40
C MET A 262 8.79 0.52 7.27
N LEU A 263 8.86 -0.82 7.35
CA LEU A 263 9.89 -1.53 8.11
C LEU A 263 11.31 -1.21 7.62
N ASP A 264 11.52 -1.16 6.31
CA ASP A 264 12.81 -0.80 5.70
C ASP A 264 13.22 0.63 6.04
N HIS A 265 12.27 1.56 6.00
CA HIS A 265 12.49 2.94 6.41
C HIS A 265 12.93 3.01 7.87
N TYR A 266 12.24 2.31 8.77
CA TYR A 266 12.58 2.28 10.19
C TYR A 266 13.92 1.62 10.47
N GLU A 267 14.26 0.53 9.78
CA GLU A 267 15.57 -0.11 9.88
C GLU A 267 16.68 0.87 9.47
N ARG A 268 16.53 1.53 8.32
CA ARG A 268 17.49 2.52 7.83
C ARG A 268 17.60 3.72 8.78
N LYS A 269 16.46 4.21 9.29
CA LYS A 269 16.41 5.31 10.28
C LYS A 269 17.22 4.97 11.53
N TRP A 270 16.97 3.80 12.12
CA TRP A 270 17.69 3.39 13.33
C TRP A 270 19.17 3.12 13.08
N LYS A 271 19.54 2.46 11.97
CA LYS A 271 20.95 2.29 11.58
C LYS A 271 21.67 3.63 11.46
N LEU A 272 20.97 4.63 10.91
CA LEU A 272 21.51 5.96 10.71
C LEU A 272 21.66 6.73 12.04
N LEU A 273 20.62 6.70 12.87
CA LEU A 273 20.60 7.34 14.19
C LEU A 273 21.65 6.76 15.15
N LEU A 274 21.80 5.43 15.17
CA LEU A 274 22.73 4.74 16.07
C LEU A 274 24.20 4.88 15.66
N ARG A 275 24.48 5.23 14.39
CA ARG A 275 25.84 5.62 13.97
C ARG A 275 26.25 6.98 14.58
N GLY A 276 25.29 7.82 14.93
CA GLY A 276 25.50 9.16 15.49
C GLY A 276 25.83 10.24 14.46
N PHE A 277 25.95 11.48 14.91
CA PHE A 277 26.36 12.64 14.10
C PHE A 277 27.87 12.89 14.24
N SER A 278 28.51 13.40 13.18
CA SER A 278 29.91 13.84 13.25
C SER A 278 30.12 14.86 14.36
N LYS A 279 31.27 14.76 15.04
CA LYS A 279 31.77 15.79 15.95
C LYS A 279 32.53 16.82 15.12
N GLU A 280 31.82 17.72 14.45
CA GLU A 280 32.39 19.02 14.09
C GLU A 280 31.88 20.08 15.06
#